data_AF-A0A4P6UYM2-F1
#
_entry.id   AF-A0A4P6UYM2-F1
#
_cell.length_a   1.000
_cell.length_b   1.000
_cell.length_c   1.000
_cell.angle_alpha   90.00
_cell.angle_beta   90.00
_cell.angle_gamma   90.00
#
_symmetry.space_group_name_H-M   'P 1'
#
loop_
_entity.id
_entity.type
_entity.pdbx_description
1 polymer ?
#
loop_
_entity_poly.entity_id
_entity_poly.type
_entity_poly.pdbx_seq_one_letter_code
_entity_poly.pdbx_strand_id
1 'polypeptide(L)'
;MKSRIDAYFQCLSINGLELKENHQQAIDDFHYIIFEADGSLFGYHHKGNPLRKYYGKKLFVDNGAELRIRKTCCYNYLLDSMKRCKTCPCISRKMETKSFKKHLIE
;
A
#
# COMPACT_ATOMS: atom_id res chain seq x y z
N MET A 1 9.42 17.02 -9.58
CA MET A 1 8.81 15.66 -9.58
C MET A 1 8.55 15.31 -8.12
N LYS A 2 7.40 15.74 -7.58
CA LYS A 2 7.09 15.68 -6.14
C LYS A 2 6.66 14.25 -5.81
N SER A 3 7.63 13.44 -5.41
CA SER A 3 7.42 12.01 -5.17
C SER A 3 6.55 11.86 -3.93
N ARG A 4 5.65 10.87 -3.90
CA ARG A 4 4.65 10.72 -2.82
C ARG A 4 5.25 10.51 -1.41
N ILE A 5 6.58 10.42 -1.27
CA ILE A 5 7.27 10.53 0.01
C ILE A 5 7.00 11.91 0.62
N ASP A 6 6.98 12.98 -0.20
CA ASP A 6 6.62 14.35 0.20
C ASP A 6 5.22 14.43 0.87
N ALA A 7 4.28 13.59 0.41
CA ALA A 7 2.92 13.56 0.96
C ALA A 7 2.80 12.77 2.28
N TYR A 8 3.72 11.84 2.55
CA TYR A 8 3.78 11.16 3.85
C TYR A 8 4.26 12.14 4.94
N PHE A 9 5.21 13.02 4.61
CA PHE A 9 5.64 14.13 5.46
C PHE A 9 4.54 15.17 5.70
N GLN A 10 3.66 15.42 4.73
CA GLN A 10 2.55 16.35 4.91
C GLN A 10 1.41 15.81 5.80
N CYS A 11 1.36 14.48 6.05
CA CYS A 11 0.39 13.89 6.99
C CYS A 11 0.89 13.92 8.44
N LEU A 12 2.21 13.95 8.67
CA LEU A 12 2.81 14.07 10.00
C LEU A 12 2.53 15.44 10.65
N SER A 13 2.24 16.47 9.85
CA SER A 13 1.83 17.79 10.33
C SER A 13 0.42 17.84 10.94
N ILE A 14 -0.39 16.77 10.82
CA ILE A 14 -1.77 16.73 11.34
C ILE A 14 -1.82 16.33 12.84
N ASN A 15 -0.75 15.78 13.42
CA ASN A 15 -0.72 15.33 14.83
C ASN A 15 0.28 16.05 15.75
N GLY A 16 0.87 17.16 15.34
CA GLY A 16 1.74 17.97 16.22
C GLY A 16 3.02 17.28 16.71
N LEU A 17 3.42 16.16 16.09
CA LEU A 17 4.71 15.52 16.33
C LEU A 17 5.70 16.08 15.31
N GLU A 18 6.53 17.02 15.75
CA GLU A 18 7.61 17.59 14.95
C GLU A 18 8.73 16.55 14.79
N LEU A 19 8.52 15.58 13.91
CA LEU A 19 9.56 14.65 13.49
C LEU A 19 10.50 15.40 12.54
N LYS A 20 11.61 15.90 13.09
CA LYS A 20 12.80 16.31 12.31
C LYS A 20 13.48 15.06 11.73
N GLU A 21 12.77 14.32 10.90
CA GLU A 21 13.33 13.16 10.23
C GLU A 21 14.01 13.57 8.94
N ASN A 22 15.26 13.12 8.78
CA ASN A 22 15.97 13.21 7.53
C ASN A 22 15.15 12.44 6.47
N HIS A 23 14.63 13.16 5.47
CA HIS A 23 13.78 12.61 4.40
C HIS A 23 14.37 11.33 3.77
N GLN A 24 15.70 11.25 3.68
CA GLN A 24 16.39 10.07 3.15
C GLN A 24 16.26 8.85 4.08
N GLN A 25 16.40 9.05 5.38
CA GLN A 25 16.30 7.96 6.36
C GLN A 25 14.90 7.33 6.33
N ALA A 26 13.83 8.13 6.25
CA ALA A 26 12.48 7.59 6.14
C ALA A 26 12.25 6.75 4.87
N ILE A 27 12.92 7.09 3.76
CA ILE A 27 12.88 6.31 2.52
C ILE A 27 13.62 4.98 2.71
N ASP A 28 14.82 5.04 3.30
CA ASP A 28 15.68 3.89 3.50
C ASP A 28 15.03 2.91 4.49
N ASP A 29 14.48 3.43 5.60
CA ASP A 29 13.72 2.65 6.59
C ASP A 29 12.49 2.00 5.94
N PHE A 30 11.74 2.74 5.13
CA PHE A 30 10.60 2.18 4.40
C PHE A 30 11.04 1.07 3.43
N HIS A 31 12.16 1.26 2.71
CA HIS A 31 12.69 0.25 1.81
C HIS A 31 13.07 -1.03 2.58
N TYR A 32 13.82 -0.88 3.67
CA TYR A 32 14.22 -1.98 4.53
C TYR A 32 12.99 -2.74 5.06
N ILE A 33 12.03 -2.04 5.67
CA ILE A 33 10.83 -2.64 6.27
C ILE A 33 10.01 -3.44 5.25
N ILE A 34 9.99 -3.04 3.97
CA ILE A 34 9.16 -3.69 2.95
C ILE A 34 9.88 -4.81 2.20
N PHE A 35 11.18 -4.65 1.93
CA PHE A 35 11.91 -5.52 0.99
C PHE A 35 12.99 -6.38 1.64
N GLU A 36 13.61 -5.91 2.72
CA GLU A 36 14.81 -6.53 3.29
C GLU A 36 14.55 -7.14 4.68
N ALA A 37 13.61 -6.58 5.44
CA ALA A 37 13.27 -7.03 6.78
C ALA A 37 12.83 -8.50 6.80
N ASP A 38 13.52 -9.29 7.63
CA ASP A 38 13.24 -10.70 7.83
C ASP A 38 11.86 -10.93 8.48
N GLY A 39 11.24 -12.07 8.20
CA GLY A 39 9.96 -12.44 8.78
C GLY A 39 9.96 -12.48 10.31
N SER A 40 11.08 -12.89 10.92
CA SER A 40 11.21 -12.99 12.38
C SER A 40 11.00 -11.66 13.11
N LEU A 41 11.27 -10.53 12.46
CA LEU A 41 11.02 -9.18 13.02
C LEU A 41 9.52 -8.90 13.25
N PHE A 42 8.65 -9.62 12.55
CA PHE A 42 7.20 -9.48 12.66
C PHE A 42 6.56 -10.57 13.54
N GLY A 43 7.38 -11.44 14.13
CA GLY A 43 6.97 -12.56 14.97
C GLY A 43 7.50 -13.90 14.46
N TYR A 44 7.76 -14.81 15.40
CA TYR A 44 8.44 -16.09 15.16
C TYR A 44 7.76 -17.00 14.12
N HIS A 45 6.45 -16.83 13.90
CA HIS A 45 5.67 -17.66 12.98
C HIS A 45 5.77 -17.22 11.51
N HIS A 46 6.34 -16.05 11.24
CA HIS A 46 6.44 -15.54 9.87
C HIS A 46 7.69 -16.05 9.18
N LYS A 47 7.51 -16.92 8.18
CA LYS A 47 8.61 -17.40 7.30
C LYS A 47 9.16 -16.33 6.35
N GLY A 48 8.57 -15.13 6.34
CA GLY A 48 8.98 -14.01 5.49
C GLY A 48 8.14 -12.77 5.79
N ASN A 49 8.52 -11.65 5.19
CA ASN A 49 7.92 -10.34 5.48
C ASN A 49 6.40 -10.30 5.20
N PRO A 50 5.55 -10.15 6.24
CA PRO A 50 4.10 -10.14 6.10
C PRO A 50 3.56 -8.84 5.47
N LEU A 51 4.33 -7.76 5.43
CA LEU A 51 3.95 -6.49 4.83
C LEU A 51 4.15 -6.49 3.30
N ARG A 52 5.17 -7.20 2.82
CA ARG A 52 5.51 -7.28 1.39
C ARG A 52 4.33 -7.69 0.51
N LYS A 53 3.49 -8.63 0.98
CA LYS A 53 2.29 -9.04 0.24
C LYS A 53 1.28 -7.91 0.02
N TYR A 54 1.34 -6.81 0.77
CA TYR A 54 0.46 -5.65 0.60
C TYR A 54 1.05 -4.56 -0.30
N TYR A 55 2.36 -4.54 -0.53
CA TYR A 55 3.03 -3.60 -1.43
C TYR A 55 2.82 -4.00 -2.91
N GLY A 56 1.67 -3.62 -3.47
CA GLY A 56 1.30 -3.92 -4.86
C GLY A 56 1.86 -2.94 -5.90
N LYS A 57 1.73 -3.32 -7.18
CA LYS A 57 2.00 -2.45 -8.33
C LYS A 57 1.15 -1.19 -8.24
N LYS A 58 1.76 -0.04 -8.57
CA LYS A 58 1.03 1.22 -8.74
C LYS A 58 0.26 1.19 -10.07
N LEU A 59 -0.96 1.70 -10.04
CA LEU A 59 -1.78 1.96 -11.23
C LEU A 59 -1.68 3.43 -11.55
N PHE A 60 -1.67 3.76 -12.83
CA PHE A 60 -1.81 5.12 -13.31
C PHE A 60 -3.28 5.34 -13.65
N VAL A 61 -3.83 6.47 -13.23
CA VAL A 61 -5.17 6.92 -13.64
C VAL A 61 -5.03 8.07 -14.63
N ASP A 62 -6.11 8.40 -15.34
CA ASP A 62 -6.09 9.28 -16.51
C ASP A 62 -5.48 10.67 -16.26
N ASN A 63 -5.51 11.15 -15.02
CA ASN A 63 -4.86 12.41 -14.61
C ASN A 63 -3.34 12.29 -14.36
N GLY A 64 -2.71 11.16 -14.70
CA GLY A 64 -1.29 10.89 -14.48
C GLY A 64 -0.92 10.54 -13.04
N ALA A 65 -1.87 10.48 -12.11
CA ALA A 65 -1.59 10.13 -10.73
C ALA A 65 -1.33 8.63 -10.56
N GLU A 66 -0.35 8.32 -9.71
CA GLU A 66 -0.04 6.96 -9.31
C GLU A 66 -0.83 6.55 -8.06
N LEU A 67 -1.63 5.50 -8.15
CA LEU A 67 -2.43 4.96 -7.06
C LEU A 67 -2.05 3.52 -6.73
N ARG A 68 -2.13 3.14 -5.44
CA ARG A 68 -2.08 1.73 -5.03
C ARG A 68 -3.42 1.36 -4.43
N ILE A 69 -4.11 0.41 -5.05
CA ILE A 69 -5.36 -0.12 -4.50
C ILE A 69 -5.01 -1.04 -3.31
N ARG A 70 -5.71 -0.84 -2.18
CA ARG A 70 -5.55 -1.69 -0.99
C ARG A 70 -5.87 -3.15 -1.34
N LYS A 71 -5.17 -4.10 -0.72
CA LYS A 71 -5.49 -5.53 -0.90
C LYS A 71 -6.58 -6.03 0.06
N THR A 72 -6.74 -5.35 1.19
CA THR A 72 -7.70 -5.61 2.27
C THR A 72 -8.72 -4.50 2.40
N CYS A 73 -9.87 -4.81 3.02
CA CYS A 73 -10.87 -3.79 3.35
C CYS A 73 -10.29 -2.81 4.38
N CYS A 74 -10.61 -1.52 4.25
CA CYS A 74 -10.31 -0.53 5.28
C CYS A 74 -10.95 -0.87 6.63
N TYR A 75 -12.11 -1.52 6.62
CA TYR A 75 -12.85 -1.97 7.80
C TYR A 75 -12.60 -3.45 8.14
N ASN A 76 -11.53 -4.06 7.65
CA ASN A 76 -11.27 -5.49 7.91
C ASN A 76 -11.20 -5.83 9.42
N TYR A 77 -10.86 -4.87 10.27
CA TYR A 77 -10.80 -5.04 11.72
C TYR A 77 -12.19 -5.00 12.41
N LEU A 78 -13.23 -4.51 11.73
CA LEU A 78 -14.62 -4.43 12.22
C LEU A 78 -15.53 -5.47 11.58
N LEU A 79 -15.06 -6.16 10.56
CA LEU A 79 -15.86 -7.10 9.78
C LEU A 79 -15.50 -8.53 10.20
N ASP A 80 -16.52 -9.38 10.30
CA ASP A 80 -16.28 -10.81 10.48
C ASP A 80 -15.45 -11.35 9.32
N SER A 81 -14.40 -12.09 9.69
CA SER A 81 -13.41 -12.80 8.87
C SER A 81 -13.54 -12.64 7.34
N MET A 82 -12.59 -11.92 6.74
CA MET A 82 -12.35 -11.78 5.29
C MET A 82 -13.48 -11.12 4.47
N LYS A 83 -14.49 -10.55 5.11
CA LYS A 83 -15.52 -9.75 4.42
C LYS A 83 -14.98 -8.38 4.00
N ARG A 84 -15.58 -7.82 2.96
CA ARG A 84 -15.34 -6.44 2.50
C ARG A 84 -16.60 -5.62 2.72
N CYS A 85 -16.46 -4.35 3.09
CA CYS A 85 -17.60 -3.44 3.13
C CYS A 85 -18.17 -3.23 1.71
N LYS A 86 -19.46 -2.91 1.61
CA LYS A 86 -20.16 -2.73 0.32
C LYS A 86 -19.51 -1.66 -0.58
N THR A 87 -18.88 -0.66 0.03
CA THR A 87 -18.18 0.45 -0.65
C THR A 87 -16.69 0.19 -0.86
N CYS A 88 -16.21 -1.03 -0.62
CA CYS A 88 -14.78 -1.30 -0.66
C CYS A 88 -14.22 -1.20 -2.09
N PRO A 89 -13.15 -0.41 -2.33
CA PRO A 89 -12.51 -0.33 -3.65
C PRO A 89 -11.85 -1.65 -4.06
N CYS A 90 -11.76 -2.63 -3.16
CA CYS A 90 -11.29 -3.97 -3.50
C CYS A 90 -12.32 -4.82 -4.24
N ILE A 91 -13.60 -4.44 -4.25
CA ILE A 91 -14.68 -5.22 -4.90
C ILE A 91 -14.60 -5.09 -6.42
N SER A 92 -14.30 -3.89 -6.93
CA SER A 92 -14.10 -3.64 -8.37
C SER A 92 -12.91 -4.39 -8.98
N ARG A 93 -11.92 -4.82 -8.17
CA ARG A 93 -10.77 -5.61 -8.65
C ARG A 93 -11.14 -6.95 -9.29
N LYS A 94 -12.30 -7.55 -8.99
CA LYS A 94 -12.75 -8.77 -9.68
C LYS A 94 -13.21 -8.49 -11.13
N MET A 95 -13.46 -7.23 -11.49
CA MET A 95 -13.89 -6.83 -12.83
C MET A 95 -12.70 -6.44 -13.72
N GLU A 96 -11.63 -5.86 -13.18
CA GLU A 96 -10.50 -5.35 -13.96
C GLU A 96 -9.55 -6.41 -14.52
N THR A 97 -9.43 -7.60 -13.90
CA THR A 97 -8.63 -8.69 -14.49
C THR A 97 -9.24 -9.24 -15.79
N LYS A 98 -10.53 -9.00 -16.04
CA LYS A 98 -11.18 -9.33 -17.32
C LYS A 98 -10.99 -8.22 -18.36
N SER A 99 -10.98 -6.95 -17.93
CA SER A 99 -10.83 -5.80 -18.85
C SER A 99 -9.39 -5.59 -19.32
N PHE A 100 -8.39 -5.76 -18.45
CA PHE A 100 -6.97 -5.63 -18.83
C PHE A 100 -6.47 -6.73 -19.79
N LYS A 101 -7.15 -7.88 -19.86
CA LYS A 101 -6.87 -8.89 -20.90
C LYS A 101 -7.37 -8.47 -22.29
N LYS A 102 -8.29 -7.51 -22.40
CA LYS A 102 -8.83 -7.06 -23.69
C LYS A 102 -7.96 -6.03 -24.40
N HIS A 103 -6.95 -5.48 -23.72
CA HIS A 103 -6.06 -4.44 -24.26
C HIS A 103 -4.61 -4.91 -24.49
N LEU A 104 -4.38 -6.23 -24.47
CA LEU A 104 -3.09 -6.86 -24.79
C LEU A 104 -3.24 -7.93 -25.90
N ILE A 105 -4.34 -7.88 -26.66
CA ILE A 105 -4.52 -8.61 -27.92
C ILE A 105 -5.05 -7.60 -28.93
N GLU A 106 -4.17 -6.73 -29.40
CA GLU A 106 -4.11 -6.22 -30.77
C GLU A 106 -2.65 -6.27 -31.21
#